data_AF-A0A7S2VXX7-F1
#
_entry.id   AF-A0A7S2VXX7-F1
#
_cell.length_a   1.000
_cell.length_b   1.000
_cell.length_c   1.000
_cell.angle_alpha   90.00
_cell.angle_beta   90.00
_cell.angle_gamma   90.00
#
_symmetry.space_group_name_H-M   'P 1'
#
loop_
_entity.id
_entity.type
_entity.pdbx_description
1 polymer ?
#
loop_
_entity_poly.entity_id
_entity_poly.type
_entity_poly.pdbx_seq_one_letter_code
_entity_poly.pdbx_strand_id
1 'polypeptide(L)'
;MGRSVKPLKDPQKQFLQRFLALHVITNDEAQSLWDEISQGTDDRRMLGRDLNHTLGVINRSLSDGFGLEVRTATLALDLGDSPSEEKLPSSGKRPTYTRYHAIVNRDEDDIAKRNANPAMSKGGGVHEMALFRLILERLVESSLTSSEGDNSASAARGIGCQASMSRMDMLNLRTDLTGHHSNKLGISQTEKSLSLLESEGWLAPARGLDNDDDSSTEERPRKKNKGNRNRYNEANYLQIGPRTYMELPEMLVSLGLDKDLLPQFILHGN
;
A
#
# COMPACT_ATOMS: atom_id res chain seq x y z
N MET A 1 7.80 -34.68 12.70
CA MET A 1 6.42 -34.77 13.23
C MET A 1 5.65 -33.59 12.67
N GLY A 2 4.65 -33.82 11.82
CA GLY A 2 3.82 -32.72 11.28
C GLY A 2 2.94 -32.13 12.37
N ARG A 3 2.93 -30.80 12.52
CA ARG A 3 1.95 -30.12 13.38
C ARG A 3 0.56 -30.30 12.76
N SER A 4 -0.38 -30.86 13.53
CA SER A 4 -1.77 -30.95 13.09
C SER A 4 -2.38 -29.54 13.08
N VAL A 5 -2.65 -29.02 11.88
CA VAL A 5 -3.29 -27.71 11.69
C VAL A 5 -4.75 -27.81 12.13
N LYS A 6 -5.12 -27.02 13.14
CA LYS A 6 -6.52 -26.94 13.57
C LYS A 6 -7.33 -26.17 12.53
N PRO A 7 -8.47 -26.69 12.06
CA PRO A 7 -9.30 -25.97 11.11
C PRO A 7 -9.84 -24.67 11.71
N LEU A 8 -9.91 -23.63 10.89
CA LEU A 8 -10.54 -22.37 11.27
C LEU A 8 -12.03 -22.58 11.56
N LYS A 9 -12.54 -21.85 12.55
CA LYS A 9 -13.98 -21.77 12.84
C LYS A 9 -14.67 -20.88 11.79
N ASP A 10 -15.97 -21.02 11.62
CA ASP A 10 -16.69 -20.33 10.54
C ASP A 10 -16.59 -18.79 10.60
N PRO A 11 -16.70 -18.12 11.76
CA PRO A 11 -16.44 -16.67 11.84
C PRO A 11 -15.02 -16.28 11.41
N GLN A 12 -14.02 -17.12 11.72
CA GLN A 12 -12.62 -16.89 11.30
C GLN A 12 -12.45 -17.06 9.80
N LYS A 13 -13.15 -18.03 9.19
CA LYS A 13 -13.19 -18.19 7.72
C LYS A 13 -13.83 -16.98 7.05
N GLN A 14 -14.95 -16.49 7.59
CA GLN A 14 -15.62 -15.29 7.06
C GLN A 14 -14.70 -14.06 7.13
N PHE A 15 -14.02 -13.87 8.26
CA PHE A 15 -13.03 -12.80 8.43
C PHE A 15 -11.91 -12.94 7.39
N LEU A 16 -11.33 -14.13 7.25
CA LEU A 16 -10.27 -14.42 6.28
C LEU A 16 -10.74 -14.16 4.84
N GLN A 17 -11.94 -14.59 4.46
CA GLN A 17 -12.50 -14.39 3.12
C GLN A 17 -12.66 -12.90 2.77
N ARG A 18 -13.21 -12.12 3.70
CA ARG A 18 -13.38 -10.67 3.50
C ARG A 18 -12.04 -9.94 3.53
N PHE A 19 -11.12 -10.36 4.37
CA PHE A 19 -9.76 -9.82 4.42
C PHE A 19 -9.00 -10.08 3.10
N LEU A 20 -9.08 -11.30 2.55
CA LEU A 20 -8.49 -11.63 1.25
C LEU A 20 -9.07 -10.77 0.11
N ALA A 21 -10.37 -10.49 0.15
CA ALA A 21 -11.04 -9.67 -0.87
C ALA A 21 -10.61 -8.19 -0.86
N LEU A 22 -10.09 -7.70 0.27
CA LEU A 22 -9.65 -6.31 0.41
C LEU A 22 -8.15 -6.12 0.10
N HIS A 23 -7.40 -7.21 -0.10
CA HIS A 23 -5.95 -7.24 -0.38
C HIS A 23 -5.05 -6.69 0.74
N VAL A 24 -5.24 -5.43 1.12
CA VAL A 24 -4.57 -4.75 2.22
C VAL A 24 -5.56 -3.83 2.91
N ILE A 25 -5.57 -3.84 4.24
CA ILE A 25 -6.48 -3.01 5.05
C ILE A 25 -5.73 -2.30 6.16
N THR A 26 -6.20 -1.14 6.55
CA THR A 26 -5.75 -0.44 7.76
C THR A 26 -6.19 -1.18 9.02
N ASN A 27 -5.55 -0.88 10.15
CA ASN A 27 -5.95 -1.43 11.45
C ASN A 27 -7.40 -1.07 11.82
N ASP A 28 -7.88 0.11 11.44
CA ASP A 28 -9.24 0.56 11.74
C ASP A 28 -10.28 -0.19 10.88
N GLU A 29 -9.96 -0.43 9.60
CA GLU A 29 -10.78 -1.28 8.73
C GLU A 29 -10.79 -2.74 9.20
N ALA A 30 -9.63 -3.27 9.62
CA ALA A 30 -9.53 -4.61 10.19
C ALA A 30 -10.34 -4.75 11.48
N GLN A 31 -10.29 -3.74 12.35
CA GLN A 31 -11.06 -3.69 13.58
C GLN A 31 -12.57 -3.61 13.28
N SER A 32 -12.97 -2.74 12.35
CA SER A 32 -14.37 -2.61 11.93
C SER A 32 -14.92 -3.93 11.36
N LEU A 33 -14.13 -4.60 10.51
CA LEU A 33 -14.47 -5.92 9.95
C LEU A 33 -14.62 -6.98 11.05
N TRP A 34 -13.71 -6.96 12.04
CA TRP A 34 -13.76 -7.88 13.16
C TRP A 34 -14.98 -7.65 14.06
N ASP A 35 -15.32 -6.39 14.32
CA ASP A 35 -16.49 -6.01 15.12
C ASP A 35 -17.80 -6.37 14.40
N GLU A 36 -17.90 -6.15 13.08
CA GLU A 36 -19.07 -6.53 12.28
C GLU A 36 -19.34 -8.04 12.37
N ILE A 37 -18.32 -8.87 12.17
CA ILE A 37 -18.46 -10.34 12.23
C ILE A 37 -18.73 -10.80 13.67
N SER A 38 -18.10 -10.15 14.66
CA SER A 38 -18.33 -10.43 16.08
C SER A 38 -19.78 -10.21 16.49
N GLN A 39 -20.41 -9.14 15.97
CA GLN A 39 -21.81 -8.82 16.27
C GLN A 39 -22.79 -9.79 15.60
N GLY A 40 -22.41 -10.37 14.46
CA GLY A 40 -23.22 -11.35 13.73
C GLY A 40 -23.10 -12.80 14.22
N THR A 41 -22.30 -13.08 15.26
CA THR A 41 -22.01 -14.44 15.73
C THR A 41 -22.53 -14.67 17.16
N ASP A 42 -23.24 -15.79 17.40
CA ASP A 42 -23.78 -16.15 18.72
C ASP A 42 -22.69 -16.38 19.80
N ASP A 43 -21.51 -16.88 19.40
CA ASP A 43 -20.34 -17.04 20.28
C ASP A 43 -19.12 -16.28 19.74
N ARG A 44 -18.91 -15.07 20.25
CA ARG A 44 -17.74 -14.22 19.95
C ARG A 44 -16.40 -14.92 20.17
N ARG A 45 -16.33 -15.89 21.10
CA ARG A 45 -15.10 -16.65 21.38
C ARG A 45 -14.70 -17.55 20.20
N MET A 46 -15.60 -17.78 19.24
CA MET A 46 -15.28 -18.48 18.00
C MET A 46 -14.40 -17.67 17.07
N LEU A 47 -14.50 -16.34 17.07
CA LEU A 47 -13.65 -15.49 16.24
C LEU A 47 -12.29 -15.25 16.90
N GLY A 48 -12.31 -14.87 18.18
CA GLY A 48 -11.13 -14.57 18.99
C GLY A 48 -11.48 -13.66 20.16
N ARG A 49 -10.50 -13.37 21.02
CA ARG A 49 -10.68 -12.42 22.14
C ARG A 49 -10.68 -10.97 21.66
N ASP A 50 -9.84 -10.69 20.68
CA ASP A 50 -9.63 -9.41 20.03
C ASP A 50 -9.10 -9.65 18.60
N LEU A 51 -8.91 -8.57 17.83
CA LEU A 51 -8.37 -8.62 16.46
C LEU A 51 -7.02 -9.34 16.41
N ASN A 52 -6.05 -8.97 17.26
CA ASN A 52 -4.70 -9.56 17.24
C ASN A 52 -4.74 -11.07 17.50
N HIS A 53 -5.56 -11.52 18.45
CA HIS A 53 -5.78 -12.94 18.71
C HIS A 53 -6.39 -13.65 17.50
N THR A 54 -7.37 -13.03 16.83
CA THR A 54 -7.96 -13.57 15.59
C THR A 54 -6.91 -13.67 14.47
N LEU A 55 -6.11 -12.62 14.25
CA LEU A 55 -5.02 -12.62 13.27
C LEU A 55 -4.00 -13.72 13.60
N GLY A 56 -3.60 -13.88 14.86
CA GLY A 56 -2.70 -14.95 15.28
C GLY A 56 -3.25 -16.36 15.03
N VAL A 57 -4.55 -16.58 15.29
CA VAL A 57 -5.21 -17.87 15.01
C VAL A 57 -5.22 -18.17 13.50
N ILE A 58 -5.60 -17.18 12.69
CA ILE A 58 -5.59 -17.29 11.23
C ILE A 58 -4.17 -17.55 10.73
N ASN A 59 -3.19 -16.80 11.22
CA ASN A 59 -1.80 -16.90 10.81
C ASN A 59 -1.27 -18.31 11.02
N ARG A 60 -1.51 -18.93 12.18
CA ARG A 60 -1.13 -20.35 12.42
C ARG A 60 -1.70 -21.32 11.38
N SER A 61 -2.96 -21.12 10.98
CA SER A 61 -3.58 -21.97 9.97
C SER A 61 -3.01 -21.74 8.58
N LEU A 62 -2.61 -20.51 8.27
CA LEU A 62 -2.03 -20.12 6.98
C LEU A 62 -0.57 -20.58 6.85
N SER A 63 0.26 -20.36 7.87
CA SER A 63 1.69 -20.61 7.81
C SER A 63 2.04 -22.09 7.73
N ASP A 64 1.35 -22.93 8.51
CA ASP A 64 1.63 -24.37 8.56
C ASP A 64 1.00 -25.11 7.35
N GLY A 65 -0.03 -24.55 6.73
CA GLY A 65 -0.81 -25.23 5.68
C GLY A 65 -0.55 -24.75 4.25
N PHE A 66 -0.29 -23.46 4.06
CA PHE A 66 -0.31 -22.81 2.75
C PHE A 66 0.94 -21.97 2.45
N GLY A 67 1.86 -21.84 3.40
CA GLY A 67 2.99 -20.93 3.27
C GLY A 67 2.59 -19.47 3.19
N LEU A 68 1.37 -19.13 3.64
CA LEU A 68 0.86 -17.76 3.72
C LEU A 68 1.01 -17.23 5.15
N GLU A 69 1.09 -15.92 5.30
CA GLU A 69 1.06 -15.28 6.61
C GLU A 69 0.30 -13.96 6.60
N VAL A 70 -0.33 -13.63 7.72
CA VAL A 70 -0.81 -12.27 7.97
C VAL A 70 0.40 -11.44 8.41
N ARG A 71 0.80 -10.50 7.56
CA ARG A 71 1.87 -9.54 7.83
C ARG A 71 1.28 -8.19 8.20
N THR A 72 1.94 -7.49 9.12
CA THR A 72 1.53 -6.15 9.55
C THR A 72 2.69 -5.19 9.44
N ALA A 73 2.48 -4.07 8.76
CA ALA A 73 3.47 -3.03 8.56
C ALA A 73 2.95 -1.71 9.11
N THR A 74 3.85 -0.89 9.66
CA THR A 74 3.52 0.47 10.10
C THR A 74 4.22 1.44 9.16
N LEU A 75 3.45 2.27 8.47
CA LEU A 75 3.93 3.15 7.40
C LEU A 75 3.46 4.59 7.63
N ALA A 76 4.30 5.55 7.26
CA ALA A 76 3.93 6.96 7.24
C ALA A 76 3.54 7.38 5.81
N LEU A 77 2.37 6.90 5.34
CA LEU A 77 1.84 7.29 4.02
C LEU A 77 1.01 8.57 4.07
N ASP A 78 0.54 8.95 5.26
CA ASP A 78 -0.22 10.17 5.52
C ASP A 78 0.73 11.30 5.94
N LEU A 79 1.36 11.96 4.97
CA LEU A 79 2.04 13.25 5.17
C LEU A 79 1.07 14.44 5.04
N GLY A 80 -0.24 14.18 4.85
CA GLY A 80 -1.26 15.21 4.72
C GLY A 80 -1.75 15.72 6.07
N ASP A 81 -1.74 17.04 6.21
CA ASP A 81 -2.16 17.80 7.39
C ASP A 81 -3.54 17.34 7.89
N SER A 82 -3.56 16.62 9.01
CA SER A 82 -4.79 16.55 9.79
C SER A 82 -5.17 17.99 10.15
N PRO A 83 -6.38 18.47 9.77
CA PRO A 83 -6.84 19.80 10.13
C PRO A 83 -7.16 19.79 11.63
N SER A 84 -6.11 19.84 12.44
CA SER A 84 -6.24 20.15 13.85
C SER A 84 -6.32 21.66 13.95
N GLU A 85 -7.55 22.12 14.17
CA GLU A 85 -7.88 23.49 14.54
C GLU A 85 -6.90 23.98 15.61
N GLU A 86 -6.31 25.16 15.34
CA GLU A 86 -5.65 26.04 16.30
C GLU A 86 -4.68 25.38 17.31
N LYS A 87 -3.36 25.42 17.05
CA LYS A 87 -2.37 25.94 18.03
C LYS A 87 -0.92 25.88 17.57
N LEU A 88 -0.30 27.06 17.68
CA LEU A 88 1.11 27.40 17.98
C LEU A 88 2.23 26.84 17.08
N PRO A 89 3.05 27.72 16.47
CA PRO A 89 4.26 27.35 15.76
C PRO A 89 5.38 27.08 16.78
N SER A 90 5.75 25.83 17.07
CA SER A 90 7.08 25.51 17.67
C SER A 90 7.41 24.02 17.91
N SER A 91 6.54 23.05 17.63
CA SER A 91 6.93 21.63 17.71
C SER A 91 6.68 20.93 16.39
N GLY A 92 7.73 20.42 15.75
CA GLY A 92 7.62 19.67 14.51
C GLY A 92 6.52 18.61 14.60
N LYS A 93 5.57 18.65 13.66
CA LYS A 93 4.48 17.68 13.57
C LYS A 93 5.10 16.30 13.43
N ARG A 94 4.86 15.42 14.41
CA ARG A 94 5.32 14.04 14.33
C ARG A 94 4.60 13.35 13.16
N PRO A 95 5.30 12.54 12.36
CA PRO A 95 4.64 11.79 11.29
C PRO A 95 3.54 10.90 11.87
N THR A 96 2.38 10.91 11.21
CA THR A 96 1.28 10.00 11.53
C THR A 96 1.59 8.65 10.92
N TYR A 97 1.61 7.61 11.76
CA TYR A 97 1.86 6.25 11.32
C TYR A 97 0.56 5.46 11.26
N THR A 98 0.30 4.87 10.10
CA THR A 98 -0.86 4.02 9.87
C THR A 98 -0.38 2.57 9.82
N ARG A 99 -1.09 1.70 10.56
CA ARG A 99 -0.83 0.26 10.57
C ARG A 99 -1.68 -0.41 9.49
N TYR A 100 -1.03 -1.21 8.66
CA TYR A 100 -1.63 -1.98 7.58
C TYR A 100 -1.47 -3.47 7.81
N HIS A 101 -2.44 -4.25 7.35
CA HIS A 101 -2.47 -5.70 7.41
C HIS A 101 -2.67 -6.24 5.99
N ALA A 102 -1.89 -7.25 5.61
CA ALA A 102 -2.10 -8.01 4.37
C ALA A 102 -1.81 -9.49 4.61
N ILE A 103 -2.39 -10.34 3.76
CA ILE A 103 -2.00 -11.75 3.68
C ILE A 103 -0.96 -11.85 2.58
N VAL A 104 0.24 -12.27 2.95
CA VAL A 104 1.39 -12.35 2.06
C VAL A 104 1.82 -13.79 1.92
N ASN A 105 2.42 -14.10 0.77
CA ASN A 105 3.02 -15.41 0.57
C ASN A 105 4.44 -15.43 1.13
N ARG A 106 4.71 -16.33 2.09
CA ARG A 106 6.05 -16.54 2.65
C ARG A 106 6.87 -17.48 1.77
N ASP A 107 6.23 -18.53 1.24
CA ASP A 107 6.89 -19.68 0.63
C ASP A 107 6.91 -19.66 -0.91
N GLU A 108 6.23 -18.71 -1.58
CA GLU A 108 6.35 -18.59 -3.04
C GLU A 108 7.72 -18.08 -3.50
N ASP A 109 8.27 -18.91 -4.39
CA ASP A 109 9.50 -18.86 -5.15
C ASP A 109 9.97 -17.44 -5.47
N ASP A 110 11.27 -17.21 -5.29
CA ASP A 110 11.99 -16.07 -5.87
C ASP A 110 11.51 -15.82 -7.31
N ILE A 111 11.17 -16.86 -8.06
CA ILE A 111 10.65 -16.76 -9.43
C ILE A 111 9.27 -16.09 -9.51
N ALA A 112 8.30 -16.44 -8.65
CA ALA A 112 6.96 -15.86 -8.65
C ALA A 112 6.98 -14.39 -8.20
N LYS A 113 7.82 -14.08 -7.20
CA LYS A 113 7.99 -12.70 -6.68
C LYS A 113 8.93 -11.83 -7.52
N ARG A 114 10.02 -12.37 -8.10
CA ARG A 114 10.85 -11.68 -9.12
C ARG A 114 10.05 -11.39 -10.37
N ASN A 115 9.05 -12.23 -10.66
CA ASN A 115 8.10 -11.92 -11.72
C ASN A 115 7.06 -10.85 -11.32
N ALA A 116 7.00 -10.49 -10.03
CA ALA A 116 6.04 -9.65 -9.32
C ALA A 116 4.59 -10.01 -9.68
N ASN A 117 3.81 -10.48 -8.72
CA ASN A 117 2.47 -11.02 -8.99
C ASN A 117 1.36 -10.11 -8.45
N PRO A 118 0.80 -9.20 -9.26
CA PRO A 118 -0.40 -8.45 -8.94
C PRO A 118 -1.58 -9.16 -9.61
N ALA A 119 -2.10 -10.24 -9.02
CA ALA A 119 -3.38 -10.83 -9.41
C ALA A 119 -3.62 -11.05 -10.93
N MET A 120 -2.57 -11.46 -11.67
CA MET A 120 -2.59 -11.52 -13.14
C MET A 120 -3.32 -12.72 -13.77
N SER A 121 -4.10 -13.50 -13.03
CA SER A 121 -4.96 -14.51 -13.67
C SER A 121 -6.23 -13.92 -14.28
N LYS A 122 -6.57 -12.63 -14.02
CA LYS A 122 -7.81 -12.03 -14.53
C LYS A 122 -7.70 -10.65 -15.20
N GLY A 123 -6.60 -9.91 -15.11
CA GLY A 123 -6.58 -8.52 -15.60
C GLY A 123 -5.24 -7.90 -16.03
N GLY A 124 -4.10 -8.30 -15.46
CA GLY A 124 -2.80 -7.81 -15.89
C GLY A 124 -2.08 -8.84 -16.75
N GLY A 125 -1.44 -8.42 -17.84
CA GLY A 125 -0.54 -9.26 -18.64
C GLY A 125 0.93 -8.98 -18.34
N VAL A 126 1.82 -9.78 -18.94
CA VAL A 126 3.29 -9.65 -18.77
C VAL A 126 3.86 -8.25 -19.05
N HIS A 127 3.13 -7.40 -19.78
CA HIS A 127 3.54 -6.04 -20.11
C HIS A 127 3.24 -5.06 -18.97
N GLU A 128 2.07 -5.17 -18.34
CA GLU A 128 1.69 -4.43 -17.16
C GLU A 128 2.67 -4.71 -16.00
N MET A 129 3.23 -5.91 -15.94
CA MET A 129 4.30 -6.23 -14.98
C MET A 129 5.57 -5.49 -15.24
N ALA A 130 6.01 -5.48 -16.50
CA ALA A 130 7.21 -4.75 -16.88
C ALA A 130 7.03 -3.26 -16.55
N LEU A 131 5.84 -2.72 -16.79
CA LEU A 131 5.51 -1.34 -16.40
C LEU A 131 5.56 -1.14 -14.89
N PHE A 132 4.94 -2.02 -14.09
CA PHE A 132 4.94 -1.89 -12.64
C PHE A 132 6.38 -1.91 -12.07
N ARG A 133 7.24 -2.80 -12.57
CA ARG A 133 8.66 -2.83 -12.17
C ARG A 133 9.38 -1.54 -12.53
N LEU A 134 9.16 -1.04 -13.74
CA LEU A 134 9.74 0.23 -14.17
C LEU A 134 9.26 1.40 -13.29
N ILE A 135 7.99 1.43 -12.90
CA ILE A 135 7.48 2.42 -11.94
C ILE A 135 8.22 2.32 -10.60
N LEU A 136 8.37 1.11 -10.04
CA LEU A 136 9.09 0.91 -8.78
C LEU A 136 10.56 1.35 -8.88
N GLU A 137 11.23 1.00 -9.96
CA GLU A 137 12.62 1.40 -10.24
C GLU A 137 12.75 2.93 -10.21
N ARG A 138 11.89 3.64 -10.97
CA ARG A 138 11.93 5.11 -11.03
C ARG A 138 11.58 5.79 -9.71
N LEU A 139 10.62 5.24 -8.95
CA LEU A 139 10.28 5.76 -7.62
C LEU A 139 11.46 5.59 -6.66
N VAL A 140 12.08 4.41 -6.61
CA VAL A 140 13.24 4.15 -5.74
C VAL A 140 14.43 5.03 -6.14
N GLU A 141 14.75 5.12 -7.43
CA GLU A 141 15.79 5.99 -7.97
C GLU A 141 15.57 7.46 -7.58
N SER A 142 14.34 7.96 -7.73
CA SER A 142 13.98 9.35 -7.36
C SER A 142 14.11 9.61 -5.86
N SER A 143 13.88 8.59 -5.03
CA SER A 143 14.05 8.70 -3.57
C SER A 143 15.53 8.81 -3.17
N LEU A 144 16.43 8.22 -3.96
CA LEU A 144 17.87 8.26 -3.70
C LEU A 144 18.46 9.62 -4.09
N THR A 145 18.11 10.12 -5.29
CA THR A 145 18.61 11.40 -5.80
C THR A 145 18.17 12.59 -4.94
N SER A 146 16.95 12.54 -4.42
CA SER A 146 16.42 13.56 -3.51
C SER A 146 17.22 13.69 -2.21
N SER A 147 17.98 12.66 -1.82
CA SER A 147 18.70 12.67 -0.55
C SER A 147 20.16 13.11 -0.65
N GLU A 148 20.76 13.17 -1.84
CA GLU A 148 22.17 13.54 -2.00
C GLU A 148 22.42 15.05 -1.86
N GLY A 149 21.38 15.89 -1.95
CA GLY A 149 21.48 17.35 -1.84
C GLY A 149 21.51 17.91 -0.41
N ASP A 150 21.05 17.15 0.58
CA ASP A 150 20.86 17.62 1.96
C ASP A 150 21.74 16.86 2.95
N ASN A 151 23.01 17.25 3.02
CA ASN A 151 24.04 16.69 3.93
C ASN A 151 23.71 16.81 5.44
N SER A 152 22.54 17.35 5.81
CA SER A 152 22.15 17.60 7.20
C SER A 152 21.01 16.70 7.74
N ALA A 153 20.42 15.79 6.94
CA ALA A 153 19.13 15.17 7.30
C ALA A 153 19.10 13.62 7.33
N SER A 154 20.23 12.93 7.50
CA SER A 154 20.25 11.45 7.66
C SER A 154 19.37 10.94 8.82
N ALA A 155 19.19 11.73 9.88
CA ALA A 155 18.41 11.33 11.06
C ALA A 155 16.88 11.45 10.89
N ALA A 156 16.39 12.02 9.78
CA ALA A 156 14.96 12.30 9.57
C ALA A 156 14.36 11.54 8.38
N ARG A 157 15.09 10.60 7.76
CA ARG A 157 14.52 9.77 6.69
C ARG A 157 13.38 8.94 7.29
N GLY A 158 12.16 9.22 6.86
CA GLY A 158 10.97 8.45 7.21
C GLY A 158 11.09 7.00 6.75
N ILE A 159 10.33 6.11 7.39
CA ILE A 159 10.20 4.72 6.96
C ILE A 159 9.53 4.68 5.57
N GLY A 160 10.16 3.99 4.62
CA GLY A 160 9.69 3.79 3.26
C GLY A 160 10.30 4.74 2.22
N CYS A 161 10.04 4.44 0.95
CA CYS A 161 10.29 5.32 -0.19
C CYS A 161 9.36 6.53 -0.13
N GLN A 162 9.94 7.73 -0.04
CA GLN A 162 9.20 9.00 0.05
C GLN A 162 8.95 9.62 -1.34
N ALA A 163 9.49 9.02 -2.40
CA ALA A 163 9.28 9.51 -3.74
C ALA A 163 7.83 9.26 -4.18
N SER A 164 7.31 10.22 -4.93
CA SER A 164 6.06 10.08 -5.64
C SER A 164 6.25 10.54 -7.07
N MET A 165 5.38 10.05 -7.95
CA MET A 165 5.42 10.35 -9.38
C MET A 165 4.02 10.68 -9.85
N SER A 166 3.92 11.64 -10.78
CA SER A 166 2.61 11.99 -11.33
C SER A 166 2.04 10.80 -12.11
N ARG A 167 0.71 10.66 -12.10
CA ARG A 167 0.02 9.61 -12.87
C ARG A 167 0.34 9.71 -14.36
N MET A 168 0.53 10.94 -14.87
CA MET A 168 0.91 11.18 -16.25
C MET A 168 2.34 10.71 -16.55
N ASP A 169 3.28 10.91 -15.64
CA ASP A 169 4.65 10.40 -15.79
C ASP A 169 4.66 8.86 -15.75
N MET A 170 3.91 8.25 -14.82
CA MET A 170 3.73 6.80 -14.78
C MET A 170 3.09 6.26 -16.07
N LEU A 171 2.14 6.99 -16.66
CA LEU A 171 1.57 6.66 -17.96
C LEU A 171 2.63 6.71 -19.05
N ASN A 172 3.50 7.72 -19.04
CA ASN A 172 4.54 7.91 -20.04
C ASN A 172 5.64 6.85 -19.96
N LEU A 173 5.90 6.25 -18.80
CA LEU A 173 6.84 5.12 -18.67
C LEU A 173 6.50 3.92 -19.57
N ARG A 174 5.27 3.80 -20.09
CA ARG A 174 4.93 2.79 -21.09
C ARG A 174 5.78 2.88 -22.36
N THR A 175 6.23 4.07 -22.75
CA THR A 175 7.09 4.28 -23.94
C THR A 175 8.53 3.87 -23.69
N ASP A 176 8.92 3.79 -22.43
CA ASP A 176 10.27 3.44 -21.98
C ASP A 176 10.44 1.92 -21.83
N LEU A 177 9.37 1.14 -21.99
CA LEU A 177 9.43 -0.31 -22.02
C LEU A 177 10.31 -0.80 -23.18
N THR A 178 11.25 -1.69 -22.87
CA THR A 178 12.21 -2.22 -23.83
C THR A 178 11.94 -3.70 -24.19
N GLY A 179 12.65 -4.21 -25.20
CA GLY A 179 12.58 -5.62 -25.60
C GLY A 179 11.18 -6.06 -26.03
N HIS A 180 10.74 -7.22 -25.53
CA HIS A 180 9.43 -7.80 -25.86
C HIS A 180 8.22 -6.99 -25.33
N HIS A 181 8.45 -5.99 -24.47
CA HIS A 181 7.40 -5.15 -23.89
C HIS A 181 7.22 -3.80 -24.60
N SER A 182 8.14 -3.42 -25.50
CA SER A 182 8.11 -2.13 -26.19
C SER A 182 6.84 -1.97 -27.04
N ASN A 183 6.16 -0.84 -26.88
CA ASN A 183 4.91 -0.47 -27.57
C ASN A 183 3.74 -1.45 -27.38
N LYS A 184 3.75 -2.29 -26.34
CA LYS A 184 2.68 -3.28 -26.08
C LYS A 184 1.51 -2.74 -25.26
N LEU A 185 1.73 -1.70 -24.47
CA LEU A 185 0.69 -1.08 -23.66
C LEU A 185 0.21 0.22 -24.31
N GLY A 186 -1.08 0.29 -24.61
CA GLY A 186 -1.75 1.54 -24.96
C GLY A 186 -2.02 2.42 -23.73
N ILE A 187 -2.38 3.69 -23.96
CA ILE A 187 -2.74 4.63 -22.87
C ILE A 187 -3.88 4.08 -22.01
N SER A 188 -5.00 3.70 -22.62
CA SER A 188 -6.17 3.21 -21.88
C SER A 188 -5.90 1.93 -21.09
N GLN A 189 -5.06 1.02 -21.61
CA GLN A 189 -4.65 -0.18 -20.88
C GLN A 189 -3.75 0.18 -19.69
N THR A 190 -2.84 1.13 -19.89
CA THR A 190 -1.97 1.63 -18.83
C THR A 190 -2.77 2.29 -17.72
N GLU A 191 -3.75 3.15 -18.06
CA GLU A 191 -4.63 3.80 -17.08
C GLU A 191 -5.39 2.78 -16.23
N LYS A 192 -5.96 1.75 -16.87
CA LYS A 192 -6.65 0.65 -16.17
C LYS A 192 -5.70 -0.10 -15.24
N SER A 193 -4.47 -0.33 -15.69
CA SER A 193 -3.43 -1.02 -14.90
C SER A 193 -3.04 -0.20 -13.66
N LEU A 194 -2.85 1.11 -13.81
CA LEU A 194 -2.57 2.00 -12.68
C LEU A 194 -3.74 2.04 -11.69
N SER A 195 -4.99 2.10 -12.18
CA SER A 195 -6.17 2.04 -11.31
C SER A 195 -6.26 0.72 -10.55
N LEU A 196 -5.91 -0.39 -11.20
CA LEU A 196 -5.88 -1.70 -10.55
C LEU A 196 -4.81 -1.76 -9.46
N LEU A 197 -3.57 -1.35 -9.78
CA LEU A 197 -2.45 -1.30 -8.85
C LEU A 197 -2.77 -0.44 -7.62
N GLU A 198 -3.43 0.70 -7.82
CA GLU A 198 -3.91 1.58 -6.75
C GLU A 198 -5.00 0.91 -5.90
N SER A 199 -6.04 0.36 -6.54
CA SER A 199 -7.16 -0.28 -5.83
C SER A 199 -6.76 -1.53 -5.02
N GLU A 200 -5.69 -2.20 -5.42
CA GLU A 200 -5.13 -3.36 -4.75
C GLU A 200 -4.02 -3.01 -3.73
N GLY A 201 -3.72 -1.72 -3.57
CA GLY A 201 -2.74 -1.21 -2.62
C GLY A 201 -1.27 -1.45 -2.98
N TRP A 202 -0.98 -1.77 -4.25
CA TRP A 202 0.39 -1.82 -4.79
C TRP A 202 0.98 -0.41 -4.94
N LEU A 203 0.14 0.53 -5.36
CA LEU A 203 0.41 1.96 -5.34
C LEU A 203 -0.56 2.63 -4.36
N ALA A 204 -0.15 3.78 -3.83
CA ALA A 204 -1.00 4.61 -2.98
C ALA A 204 -0.92 6.06 -3.42
N PRO A 205 -1.98 6.87 -3.23
CA PRO A 205 -1.91 8.32 -3.33
C PRO A 205 -0.78 8.89 -2.47
N ALA A 206 0.00 9.80 -3.04
CA ALA A 206 0.89 10.65 -2.25
C ALA A 206 0.09 11.83 -1.71
N ARG A 207 -0.12 11.88 -0.39
CA ARG A 207 -0.84 12.98 0.29
C ARG A 207 0.15 14.03 0.79
N GLY A 208 -0.20 15.31 0.71
CA GLY A 208 0.62 16.42 1.23
C GLY A 208 1.48 17.16 0.21
N LEU A 209 1.37 16.83 -1.08
CA LEU A 209 1.84 17.69 -2.18
C LEU A 209 0.69 18.59 -2.63
N ASP A 210 0.22 19.45 -1.72
CA ASP A 210 -0.68 20.51 -2.13
C ASP A 210 0.11 21.43 -3.07
N ASN A 211 -0.38 21.54 -4.31
CA ASN A 211 0.12 22.53 -5.26
C ASN A 211 -0.21 23.92 -4.69
N ASP A 212 0.69 24.47 -3.88
CA ASP A 212 0.68 25.86 -3.39
C ASP A 212 0.90 26.88 -4.54
N ASP A 213 0.38 26.59 -5.74
CA ASP A 213 0.59 27.39 -6.95
C ASP A 213 -0.72 27.99 -7.47
N ASP A 214 -1.50 28.60 -6.56
CA ASP A 214 -2.56 29.54 -6.96
C ASP A 214 -2.68 30.72 -5.98
N SER A 215 -1.63 31.53 -5.94
CA SER A 215 -1.70 32.91 -5.45
C SER A 215 -1.89 33.89 -6.60
N SER A 216 -2.99 33.74 -7.36
CA SER A 216 -3.48 34.81 -8.24
C SER A 216 -4.76 35.43 -7.65
N THR A 217 -4.55 36.45 -6.81
CA THR A 217 -5.58 37.38 -6.35
C THR A 217 -6.22 38.12 -7.53
N GLU A 218 -7.28 37.56 -8.12
CA GLU A 218 -8.31 38.36 -8.79
C GLU A 218 -9.69 38.07 -8.18
N GLU A 219 -10.19 39.03 -7.41
CA GLU A 219 -11.56 39.06 -6.89
C GLU A 219 -12.58 39.03 -8.05
N ARG A 220 -13.21 37.88 -8.27
CA ARG A 220 -14.46 37.78 -9.04
C ARG A 220 -15.60 37.24 -8.17
N PRO A 221 -16.80 37.86 -8.22
CA PRO A 221 -17.92 37.49 -7.36
C PRO A 221 -18.48 36.10 -7.72
N ARG A 222 -18.49 35.23 -6.71
CA ARG A 222 -18.83 33.79 -6.78
C ARG A 222 -20.34 33.55 -6.98
N LYS A 223 -20.72 32.97 -8.12
CA LYS A 223 -22.00 32.25 -8.26
C LYS A 223 -21.88 30.88 -7.55
N LYS A 224 -22.68 30.69 -6.50
CA LYS A 224 -22.78 29.44 -5.74
C LYS A 224 -23.45 28.33 -6.58
N ASN A 225 -22.66 27.56 -7.32
CA ASN A 225 -23.09 26.23 -7.77
C ASN A 225 -22.41 25.17 -6.89
N LYS A 226 -23.19 24.62 -5.95
CA LYS A 226 -22.84 23.40 -5.20
C LYS A 226 -22.84 22.21 -6.16
N GLY A 227 -21.72 22.00 -6.85
CA GLY A 227 -21.45 20.81 -7.64
C GLY A 227 -20.55 19.85 -6.87
N ASN A 228 -21.08 18.67 -6.56
CA ASN A 228 -20.46 17.60 -5.79
C ASN A 228 -19.38 16.83 -6.60
N ARG A 229 -18.41 17.54 -7.21
CA ARG A 229 -17.48 16.99 -8.23
C ARG A 229 -16.02 16.80 -7.82
N ASN A 230 -15.62 17.13 -6.59
CA ASN A 230 -14.19 17.26 -6.29
C ASN A 230 -13.46 16.05 -5.67
N ARG A 231 -13.98 14.81 -5.77
CA ARG A 231 -13.21 13.62 -5.35
C ARG A 231 -12.33 12.98 -6.44
N TYR A 232 -12.37 13.48 -7.68
CA TYR A 232 -11.62 12.88 -8.79
C TYR A 232 -10.26 13.52 -9.08
N ASN A 233 -9.85 14.57 -8.34
CA ASN A 233 -8.56 15.25 -8.54
C ASN A 233 -7.53 15.00 -7.42
N GLU A 234 -7.85 14.18 -6.42
CA GLU A 234 -7.11 14.12 -5.15
C GLU A 234 -5.87 13.22 -5.13
N ALA A 235 -5.47 12.60 -6.25
CA ALA A 235 -4.22 11.84 -6.32
C ALA A 235 -3.58 11.91 -7.70
N ASN A 236 -3.17 13.10 -8.12
CA ASN A 236 -2.33 13.23 -9.31
C ASN A 236 -0.96 12.58 -9.14
N TYR A 237 -0.53 12.33 -7.89
CA TYR A 237 0.73 11.69 -7.57
C TYR A 237 0.49 10.37 -6.84
N LEU A 238 1.24 9.36 -7.26
CA LEU A 238 1.24 8.03 -6.67
C LEU A 238 2.63 7.70 -6.13
N GLN A 239 2.66 6.94 -5.04
CA GLN A 239 3.84 6.41 -4.37
C GLN A 239 3.71 4.91 -4.17
N ILE A 240 4.75 4.27 -3.63
CA ILE A 240 4.74 2.85 -3.30
C ILE A 240 3.68 2.57 -2.23
N GLY A 241 2.76 1.66 -2.54
CA GLY A 241 1.66 1.29 -1.64
C GLY A 241 2.06 0.29 -0.55
N PRO A 242 1.23 0.14 0.49
CA PRO A 242 1.52 -0.71 1.65
C PRO A 242 1.70 -2.19 1.28
N ARG A 243 0.95 -2.68 0.29
CA ARG A 243 1.05 -4.08 -0.16
C ARG A 243 2.41 -4.38 -0.78
N THR A 244 2.96 -3.43 -1.54
CA THR A 244 4.29 -3.59 -2.17
C THR A 244 5.39 -3.78 -1.12
N TYR A 245 5.39 -3.01 -0.04
CA TYR A 245 6.36 -3.22 1.05
C TYR A 245 6.22 -4.60 1.70
N MET A 246 5.00 -5.08 1.87
CA MET A 246 4.76 -6.35 2.55
C MET A 246 5.05 -7.56 1.66
N GLU A 247 4.75 -7.50 0.36
CA GLU A 247 4.91 -8.62 -0.58
C GLU A 247 6.28 -8.66 -1.27
N LEU A 248 6.85 -7.49 -1.56
CA LEU A 248 8.05 -7.33 -2.40
C LEU A 248 9.22 -6.58 -1.70
N PRO A 249 9.50 -6.75 -0.39
CA PRO A 249 10.56 -5.99 0.28
C PRO A 249 11.95 -6.29 -0.31
N GLU A 250 12.24 -7.53 -0.69
CA GLU A 250 13.52 -7.92 -1.29
C GLU A 250 13.72 -7.29 -2.67
N MET A 251 12.65 -7.15 -3.45
CA MET A 251 12.68 -6.46 -4.74
C MET A 251 13.03 -4.98 -4.54
N LEU A 252 12.39 -4.30 -3.59
CA LEU A 252 12.69 -2.90 -3.29
C LEU A 252 14.16 -2.71 -2.91
N VAL A 253 14.71 -3.60 -2.09
CA VAL A 253 16.15 -3.59 -1.74
C VAL A 253 17.02 -3.82 -2.96
N SER A 254 16.64 -4.75 -3.85
CA SER A 254 17.39 -4.99 -5.10
C SER A 254 17.36 -3.81 -6.07
N LEU A 255 16.33 -2.96 -5.99
CA LEU A 255 16.21 -1.70 -6.73
C LEU A 255 17.00 -0.55 -6.08
N GLY A 256 17.64 -0.78 -4.92
CA GLY A 256 18.47 0.21 -4.23
C GLY A 256 17.82 0.86 -3.02
N LEU A 257 16.60 0.46 -2.60
CA LEU A 257 16.03 0.97 -1.37
C LEU A 257 16.83 0.45 -0.16
N ASP A 258 17.24 1.37 0.71
CA ASP A 258 17.95 1.01 1.93
C ASP A 258 17.08 0.09 2.80
N LYS A 259 17.65 -1.02 3.24
CA LYS A 259 16.97 -2.02 4.07
C LYS A 259 16.49 -1.42 5.40
N ASP A 260 17.22 -0.44 5.93
CA ASP A 260 16.85 0.24 7.19
C ASP A 260 15.64 1.17 7.02
N LEU A 261 15.28 1.49 5.77
CA LEU A 261 14.05 2.24 5.44
C LEU A 261 12.85 1.32 5.21
N LEU A 262 13.00 0.00 5.17
CA LEU A 262 11.84 -0.88 5.09
C LEU A 262 11.01 -0.83 6.38
N PRO A 263 9.68 -0.91 6.30
CA PRO A 263 8.85 -0.98 7.50
C PRO A 263 9.17 -2.23 8.32
N GLN A 264 9.16 -2.08 9.64
CA GLN A 264 9.23 -3.23 10.52
C GLN A 264 7.93 -4.04 10.40
N PHE A 265 8.09 -5.34 10.15
CA PHE A 265 6.96 -6.26 10.04
C PHE A 265 6.68 -6.92 11.37
N ILE A 266 5.44 -6.79 11.84
CA ILE A 266 4.94 -7.55 12.99
C ILE A 266 4.36 -8.85 12.46
N LEU A 267 4.94 -9.96 12.92
CA LEU A 267 4.38 -11.29 12.71
C LEU A 267 3.46 -11.61 13.87
N HIS A 268 2.21 -11.96 13.55
CA HIS A 268 1.22 -12.36 14.55
C HIS A 268 1.54 -13.77 15.05
N GLY A 269 2.39 -13.82 16.07
CA GLY A 269 2.65 -15.00 16.89
C GLY A 269 1.62 -15.13 18.01
N ASN A 270 1.56 -16.32 18.61
CA ASN A 270 0.75 -16.59 19.80
C ASN A 270 1.62 -16.60 21.05
#